data_AF-A0A927M1J9-F1
#
_entry.id   AF-A0A927M1J9-F1
#
_cell.length_a   1.000
_cell.length_b   1.000
_cell.length_c   1.000
_cell.angle_alpha   90.00
_cell.angle_beta   90.00
_cell.angle_gamma   90.00
#
_symmetry.space_group_name_H-M   'P 1'
#
loop_
_entity.id
_entity.type
_entity.pdbx_description
1 polymer ?
#
loop_
_entity_poly.entity_id
_entity_poly.type
_entity_poly.pdbx_seq_one_letter_code
_entity_poly.pdbx_strand_id
1 'polypeptide(L)' 'MWPWQDVDRLTLIDELSAGPGCAWLVLRTPVFLRRGERYRPEPAGLAVLHSDGSRSFHIGAWETRRFQ' A
#
# COMPACT_ATOMS: atom_id res chain seq x y z
N MET A 1 -4.84 -12.71 4.72
CA MET A 1 -4.91 -11.93 3.46
C MET A 1 -5.49 -10.58 3.82
N TRP A 2 -4.80 -9.47 3.56
CA TRP A 2 -5.26 -8.14 3.95
C TRP A 2 -6.52 -7.74 3.17
N PRO A 3 -7.47 -6.99 3.75
CA PRO A 3 -8.60 -6.45 3.00
C PRO A 3 -8.14 -5.33 2.05
N TRP A 4 -8.93 -5.09 1.00
CA TRP A 4 -8.79 -3.86 0.21
C TRP A 4 -9.16 -2.65 1.07
N GLN A 5 -8.41 -1.57 0.92
CA GLN A 5 -8.64 -0.29 1.58
C GLN A 5 -9.04 0.76 0.54
N ASP A 6 -10.11 1.48 0.80
CA ASP A 6 -10.60 2.56 -0.04
C ASP A 6 -9.79 3.85 0.18
N VAL A 7 -9.58 4.60 -0.90
CA VAL A 7 -8.92 5.90 -0.88
C VAL A 7 -9.97 6.99 -0.96
N ASP A 8 -10.12 7.77 0.11
CA ASP A 8 -11.10 8.85 0.18
C ASP A 8 -10.58 10.21 -0.31
N ARG A 9 -9.25 10.37 -0.38
CA ARG A 9 -8.55 11.59 -0.78
C ARG A 9 -7.24 11.27 -1.49
N LEU A 10 -6.66 12.24 -2.18
CA LEU A 10 -5.32 12.10 -2.74
C LEU A 10 -4.33 11.68 -1.62
N THR A 11 -3.70 10.53 -1.79
CA THR A 11 -2.85 9.91 -0.78
C THR A 11 -1.55 9.47 -1.43
N LEU A 12 -0.43 9.91 -0.88
CA LEU A 12 0.88 9.37 -1.22
C LEU A 12 1.15 8.17 -0.32
N ILE A 13 1.53 7.05 -0.92
CA ILE A 13 1.99 5.87 -0.21
C ILE A 13 3.42 5.60 -0.63
N ASP A 14 4.34 5.74 0.31
CA ASP A 14 5.72 5.30 0.25
C ASP A 14 5.96 4.13 1.21
N GLU A 15 5.24 4.10 2.33
CA GLU A 15 5.23 2.98 3.26
C GLU A 15 3.84 2.68 3.87
N LEU A 16 3.62 1.42 4.26
CA LEU A 16 2.39 0.97 4.93
C LEU A 16 2.70 0.04 6.10
N SER A 17 2.09 0.30 7.25
CA SER A 17 2.11 -0.64 8.37
C SER A 17 1.04 -1.72 8.19
N ALA A 18 1.42 -3.00 8.30
CA ALA A 18 0.47 -4.12 8.29
C ALA A 18 0.06 -4.53 9.70
N GLY A 19 -0.83 -3.74 10.32
CA GLY A 19 -1.47 -4.08 11.60
C GLY A 19 -0.63 -3.74 12.84
N PRO A 20 -1.03 -4.22 14.04
CA PRO A 20 -0.32 -3.94 15.28
C PRO A 20 1.03 -4.66 15.28
N GLY A 21 2.10 -3.94 14.91
CA GLY A 21 3.44 -4.52 14.87
C GLY A 21 4.51 -3.60 14.28
N CYS A 22 5.72 -4.13 14.25
CA CYS A 22 6.93 -3.50 13.71
C CYS A 22 7.11 -3.69 12.19
N ALA A 23 6.12 -4.26 11.48
CA ALA A 23 6.25 -4.64 10.08
C ALA A 23 5.72 -3.54 9.15
N TRP A 24 6.59 -3.05 8.27
CA TRP A 24 6.32 -1.99 7.31
C TRP A 24 6.61 -2.46 5.90
N LEU A 25 5.66 -2.30 4.99
CA LEU A 25 5.91 -2.42 3.56
C LEU A 25 6.49 -1.10 3.08
N VAL A 26 7.74 -1.12 2.62
CA VAL A 26 8.41 0.03 2.01
C VAL A 26 8.41 -0.16 0.49
N LEU A 27 7.87 0.81 -0.24
CA LEU A 27 7.78 0.76 -1.69
C LEU A 27 9.06 1.25 -2.35
N ARG A 28 9.46 0.63 -3.47
CA ARG A 28 10.64 1.09 -4.24
C ARG A 28 10.44 2.46 -4.86
N THR A 29 9.20 2.80 -5.17
CA THR A 29 8.82 4.09 -5.75
C THR A 29 7.52 4.52 -5.06
N PRO A 30 7.44 5.76 -4.56
CA PRO A 30 6.21 6.27 -3.99
C PRO A 30 5.06 6.23 -4.99
N VAL A 31 3.86 5.93 -4.50
CA VAL A 31 2.65 5.74 -5.31
C VAL A 31 1.63 6.78 -4.89
N PHE A 32 1.12 7.55 -5.86
CA PHE A 32 0.00 8.45 -5.63
C PHE A 32 -1.30 7.75 -5.95
N LEU A 33 -2.20 7.71 -4.97
CA LEU A 33 -3.55 7.19 -5.13
C LEU A 33 -4.60 8.30 -5.03
N ARG A 34 -5.61 8.23 -5.88
CA ARG A 34 -6.71 9.19 -5.98
C ARG A 34 -7.97 8.64 -5.33
N ARG A 35 -8.91 9.56 -5.07
CA ARG A 35 -10.23 9.20 -4.54
C ARG A 35 -10.91 8.17 -5.45
N GLY A 36 -11.47 7.12 -4.85
CA GLY A 36 -12.18 6.03 -5.54
C GLY A 36 -11.28 4.89 -6.01
N GLU A 37 -9.96 5.01 -5.82
CA GLU A 37 -9.04 3.88 -5.97
C GLU A 37 -9.02 3.04 -4.69
N ARG A 38 -8.56 1.80 -4.81
CA ARG A 38 -8.38 0.88 -3.68
C ARG A 38 -6.99 0.31 -3.70
N TYR A 39 -6.42 0.06 -2.53
CA TYR A 39 -5.12 -0.60 -2.41
C TYR A 39 -5.16 -1.76 -1.42
N ARG A 40 -4.20 -2.67 -1.56
CA ARG A 40 -4.02 -3.81 -0.66
C ARG A 40 -2.54 -4.17 -0.55
N PRO A 41 -1.95 -4.21 0.65
CA PRO A 41 -0.61 -4.74 0.85
C PRO A 41 -0.54 -6.23 0.47
N GLU A 42 0.56 -6.61 -0.17
CA GLU A 42 0.90 -7.97 -0.59
C GLU A 42 2.31 -8.34 -0.12
N PRO A 43 2.66 -9.63 -0.05
CA PRO A 43 4.01 -10.06 0.32
C PRO A 43 5.13 -9.42 -0.50
N ALA A 44 4.88 -9.08 -1.77
CA ALA A 44 5.88 -8.53 -2.69
C ALA A 44 5.73 -7.02 -2.98
N GLY A 45 4.74 -6.33 -2.38
CA GLY A 45 4.42 -4.97 -2.78
C GLY A 45 3.01 -4.51 -2.46
N LEU A 46 2.52 -3.56 -3.25
CA LEU A 46 1.20 -2.95 -3.14
C LEU A 46 0.40 -3.23 -4.41
N ALA A 47 -0.74 -3.91 -4.26
CA ALA A 47 -1.72 -4.02 -5.32
C ALA A 47 -2.65 -2.80 -5.29
N VAL A 48 -2.96 -2.25 -6.46
CA VAL A 48 -3.87 -1.10 -6.62
C VAL A 48 -4.95 -1.47 -7.63
N LEU A 49 -6.19 -1.15 -7.30
CA LEU A 49 -7.33 -1.16 -8.21
C LEU A 49 -7.73 0.29 -8.47
N HIS A 50 -7.61 0.70 -9.72
CA HIS A 50 -7.94 2.05 -10.16
C HIS A 50 -9.45 2.23 -10.32
N SER A 51 -9.88 3.49 -10.36
CA SER A 51 -11.29 3.87 -10.51
C SER A 51 -11.92 3.40 -11.83
N ASP A 52 -11.12 3.15 -12.87
CA ASP A 52 -11.55 2.59 -14.15
C ASP A 52 -11.65 1.06 -14.15
N GLY A 53 -11.38 0.41 -13.01
CA GLY A 53 -11.37 -1.04 -12.86
C GLY A 53 -10.07 -1.73 -13.26
N SER A 54 -9.10 -0.99 -13.81
CA SER A 54 -7.76 -1.52 -14.11
C SER A 54 -6.97 -1.80 -12.83
N ARG A 55 -5.96 -2.68 -12.93
CA ARG A 55 -5.11 -3.07 -11.80
C ARG A 55 -3.65 -2.79 -12.11
N SER A 56 -2.93 -2.31 -11.10
CA SER A 56 -1.48 -2.17 -11.14
C SER A 56 -0.86 -2.77 -9.88
N PHE A 57 0.46 -3.00 -9.95
CA PHE A 57 1.23 -3.55 -8.86
C PHE A 57 2.54 -2.78 -8.71
N HIS A 58 2.85 -2.39 -7.47
CA HIS A 58 4.02 -1.61 -7.13
C HIS A 58 4.92 -2.41 -6.19
N ILE A 59 6.16 -2.64 -6.60
CA ILE A 59 7.10 -3.51 -5.88
C ILE A 59 7.54 -2.83 -4.58
N GLY A 60 7.57 -3.60 -3.50
CA GLY A 60 8.09 -3.18 -2.21
C GLY A 60 8.78 -4.32 -1.46
N ALA A 61 9.33 -4.01 -0.30
CA ALA A 61 9.92 -4.98 0.61
C ALA A 61 9.38 -4.76 2.03
N TRP A 62 9.24 -5.84 2.78
CA TRP A 62 8.83 -5.78 4.17
C TRP A 62 10.04 -5.58 5.08
N GLU A 63 9.99 -4.54 5.89
CA GLU A 63 11.00 -4.19 6.88
C GLU A 63 10.44 -4.33 8.29
N THR A 64 11.30 -4.74 9.22
CA THR A 64 10.97 -4.72 10.65
C THR A 64 11.61 -3.50 11.30
N ARG A 65 10.80 -2.54 11.75
CA ARG A 65 11.25 -1.33 12.44
C ARG A 65 10.87 -1.40 13.91
N ARG A 66 11.85 -1.34 14.81
CA ARG A 66 11.58 -1.19 16.24
C ARG A 66 11.15 0.26 16.51
N PHE A 67 10.01 0.45 17.14
CA PHE A 67 9.67 1.75 17.72
C PHE A 67 10.75 2.09 18.76
N GLN A 68 11.52 3.15 18.51
CA GLN A 68 12.36 3.79 19.52
C GLN A 68 11.56 4.89 20.21
#